data_AF-A0A7S1SHW0-F1
#
_entry.id   AF-A0A7S1SHW0-F1
#
_cell.length_a   1.000
_cell.length_b   1.000
_cell.length_c   1.000
_cell.angle_alpha   90.00
_cell.angle_beta   90.00
_cell.angle_gamma   90.00
#
_symmetry.space_group_name_H-M   'P 1'
#
loop_
_entity.id
_entity.type
_entity.pdbx_description
1 polymer ?
#
loop_
_entity_poly.entity_id
_entity_poly.type
_entity_poly.pdbx_seq_one_letter_code
_entity_poly.pdbx_strand_id
1 'polypeptide(L)'
;SNDPPVVTRNNVLTVDEGGTVTIDTDHLWTVDSDTGNSELQYTVTDTSSGAVLLDGGPLPDGSTFRQSELEQQLISFRHDGSETTSASFTFTVSDGSLVTGTHVFRLNVSPVNDGPIVTRNAGLTVDEGARET
;
A
#
# COMPACT_ATOMS: atom_id res chain seq x y z
N SER A 1 -34.69 2.95 2.04
CA SER A 1 -33.82 3.98 2.63
C SER A 1 -32.44 3.76 2.04
N ASN A 2 -31.58 4.76 2.01
CA ASN A 2 -30.16 4.54 1.75
C ASN A 2 -29.46 4.43 3.10
N ASP A 3 -28.77 3.32 3.33
CA ASP A 3 -27.94 3.08 4.50
C ASP A 3 -26.46 3.22 4.11
N PRO A 4 -25.56 3.66 5.00
CA PRO A 4 -24.15 3.80 4.66
C PRO A 4 -23.44 2.43 4.64
N PRO A 5 -22.41 2.25 3.80
CA PRO A 5 -21.61 1.04 3.79
C PRO A 5 -20.93 0.77 5.14
N VAL A 6 -20.71 -0.51 5.45
CA VAL A 6 -20.04 -0.95 6.69
C VAL A 6 -18.85 -1.85 6.36
N VAL A 7 -17.65 -1.36 6.66
CA VAL A 7 -16.42 -2.17 6.57
C VAL A 7 -16.45 -3.24 7.66
N THR A 8 -16.55 -4.51 7.25
CA THR A 8 -16.67 -5.66 8.18
C THR A 8 -15.36 -6.43 8.34
N ARG A 9 -14.42 -6.29 7.41
CA ARG A 9 -13.07 -6.83 7.51
C ARG A 9 -12.04 -5.77 7.12
N ASN A 10 -11.01 -5.65 7.95
CA ASN A 10 -9.84 -4.81 7.73
C ASN A 10 -8.67 -5.41 8.53
N ASN A 11 -8.24 -6.59 8.10
CA ASN A 11 -7.25 -7.40 8.79
C ASN A 11 -5.85 -7.05 8.28
N VAL A 12 -4.87 -7.08 9.20
CA VAL A 12 -3.47 -6.83 8.87
C VAL A 12 -2.96 -7.91 7.92
N LEU A 13 -2.21 -7.49 6.90
CA LEU A 13 -1.52 -8.36 5.94
C LEU A 13 -0.01 -8.25 6.12
N THR A 14 0.75 -9.24 5.68
CA THR A 14 2.22 -9.18 5.65
C THR A 14 2.71 -9.17 4.21
N VAL A 15 3.68 -8.32 3.91
CA VAL A 15 4.39 -8.25 2.64
C VAL A 15 5.90 -8.34 2.90
N ASP A 16 6.64 -9.00 2.02
CA ASP A 16 8.10 -8.94 2.09
C ASP A 16 8.59 -7.57 1.59
N GLU A 17 9.72 -7.11 2.12
CA GLU A 17 10.38 -5.90 1.64
C GLU A 17 10.65 -5.98 0.13
N GLY A 18 10.16 -4.98 -0.61
CA GLY A 18 10.24 -4.93 -2.08
C GLY A 18 9.29 -5.91 -2.79
N GLY A 19 8.58 -6.74 -2.03
CA GLY A 19 7.61 -7.72 -2.50
C GLY A 19 6.26 -7.12 -2.88
N THR A 20 5.40 -7.98 -3.43
CA THR A 20 4.00 -7.67 -3.75
C THR A 20 3.10 -8.74 -3.15
N VAL A 21 2.00 -8.33 -2.53
CA VAL A 21 1.01 -9.24 -1.92
C VAL A 21 -0.40 -8.86 -2.36
N THR A 22 -1.23 -9.86 -2.67
CA THR A 22 -2.64 -9.67 -3.02
C THR A 22 -3.48 -9.35 -1.78
N ILE A 23 -4.37 -8.37 -1.88
CA ILE A 23 -5.38 -8.06 -0.87
C ILE A 23 -6.68 -8.73 -1.30
N ASP A 24 -7.10 -9.75 -0.56
CA ASP A 24 -8.34 -10.50 -0.84
C ASP A 24 -9.46 -10.20 0.16
N THR A 25 -10.58 -10.90 0.01
CA THR A 25 -11.81 -10.71 0.80
C THR A 25 -11.69 -11.16 2.26
N ASP A 26 -10.66 -11.93 2.63
CA ASP A 26 -10.36 -12.23 4.03
C ASP A 26 -9.63 -11.09 4.72
N HIS A 27 -9.00 -10.20 3.96
CA HIS A 27 -8.29 -9.03 4.48
C HIS A 27 -9.15 -7.77 4.49
N LEU A 28 -9.93 -7.53 3.43
CA LEU A 28 -10.73 -6.31 3.28
C LEU A 28 -12.12 -6.65 2.71
N TRP A 29 -13.18 -6.24 3.40
CA TRP A 29 -14.55 -6.50 2.97
C TRP A 29 -15.53 -5.47 3.53
N THR A 30 -16.49 -5.05 2.70
CA THR A 30 -17.54 -4.08 3.04
C THR A 30 -18.90 -4.64 2.68
N VAL A 31 -19.87 -4.47 3.56
CA VAL A 31 -21.26 -4.83 3.26
C VAL A 31 -22.12 -3.59 3.22
N ASP A 32 -23.15 -3.63 2.39
CA ASP A 32 -24.21 -2.64 2.35
C ASP A 32 -25.54 -3.37 2.14
N SER A 33 -26.62 -2.88 2.76
CA SER A 33 -27.92 -3.55 2.71
C SER A 33 -28.74 -3.25 1.46
N ASP A 34 -28.42 -2.16 0.76
CA ASP A 34 -29.16 -1.68 -0.40
C ASP A 34 -28.29 -1.50 -1.65
N THR A 35 -26.96 -1.62 -1.51
CA THR A 35 -25.99 -1.48 -2.61
C THR A 35 -25.19 -2.76 -2.86
N GLY A 36 -25.05 -3.15 -4.13
CA GLY A 36 -24.30 -4.35 -4.52
C GLY A 36 -22.77 -4.14 -4.58
N ASN A 37 -22.00 -5.23 -4.48
CA ASN A 37 -20.53 -5.20 -4.47
C ASN A 37 -19.92 -4.45 -5.68
N SER A 38 -20.50 -4.60 -6.87
CA SER A 38 -20.01 -3.95 -8.09
C SER A 38 -20.18 -2.42 -8.11
N GLU A 39 -20.92 -1.88 -7.16
CA GLU A 39 -21.22 -0.44 -7.02
C GLU A 39 -20.45 0.19 -5.84
N LEU A 40 -20.03 -0.62 -4.86
CA LEU A 40 -19.19 -0.15 -3.75
C LEU A 40 -17.79 0.21 -4.22
N GLN A 41 -17.42 1.48 -4.00
CA GLN A 41 -16.17 2.07 -4.46
C GLN A 41 -15.27 2.45 -3.29
N TYR A 42 -14.06 1.88 -3.26
CA TYR A 42 -12.99 2.24 -2.34
C TYR A 42 -12.18 3.38 -2.94
N THR A 43 -11.90 4.42 -2.16
CA THR A 43 -10.94 5.49 -2.54
C THR A 43 -9.69 5.33 -1.70
N VAL A 44 -8.52 5.20 -2.31
CA VAL A 44 -7.22 5.04 -1.63
C VAL A 44 -6.56 6.40 -1.45
N THR A 45 -6.03 6.69 -0.26
CA THR A 45 -5.23 7.90 0.02
C THR A 45 -4.10 7.58 0.99
N ASP A 46 -3.16 8.51 1.14
CA ASP A 46 -2.12 8.50 2.18
C ASP A 46 -1.33 7.17 2.22
N THR A 47 -0.91 6.69 1.04
CA THR A 47 -0.13 5.45 0.95
C THR A 47 1.29 5.67 1.48
N SER A 48 1.75 4.78 2.36
CA SER A 48 3.09 4.79 2.96
C SER A 48 3.84 3.49 2.68
N SER A 49 5.14 3.62 2.39
CA SER A 49 6.09 2.51 2.20
C SER A 49 5.69 1.56 1.06
N GLY A 50 5.10 2.09 -0.01
CA GLY A 50 4.69 1.27 -1.15
C GLY A 50 3.62 1.91 -2.02
N ALA A 51 2.92 1.06 -2.77
CA ALA A 51 1.82 1.43 -3.65
C ALA A 51 0.72 0.36 -3.64
N VAL A 52 -0.54 0.81 -3.67
CA VAL A 52 -1.67 -0.05 -4.06
C VAL A 52 -1.64 -0.23 -5.57
N LEU A 53 -1.93 -1.43 -6.04
CA LEU A 53 -2.00 -1.77 -7.47
C LEU A 53 -3.40 -2.31 -7.79
N LEU A 54 -3.89 -1.96 -8.98
CA LEU A 54 -5.07 -2.54 -9.62
C LEU A 54 -4.62 -3.25 -10.89
N ASP A 55 -4.85 -4.56 -10.95
CA ASP A 55 -4.46 -5.43 -12.07
C ASP A 55 -2.97 -5.26 -12.46
N GLY A 56 -2.12 -5.19 -11.43
CA GLY A 56 -0.67 -4.99 -11.56
C GLY A 56 -0.22 -3.56 -11.90
N GLY A 57 -1.14 -2.67 -12.27
CA GLY A 57 -0.86 -1.24 -12.50
C GLY A 57 -0.93 -0.42 -11.21
N PRO A 58 -0.09 0.61 -11.02
CA PRO A 58 -0.21 1.50 -9.86
C PRO A 58 -1.58 2.16 -9.78
N LEU A 59 -2.16 2.17 -8.58
CA LEU A 59 -3.37 2.90 -8.24
C LEU A 59 -2.96 4.12 -7.38
N PRO A 60 -2.81 5.33 -7.96
CA PRO A 60 -2.35 6.50 -7.23
C PRO A 60 -3.32 6.93 -6.14
N ASP A 61 -2.82 7.59 -5.09
CA ASP A 61 -3.66 8.24 -4.09
C ASP A 61 -4.70 9.18 -4.74
N GLY A 62 -5.92 9.12 -4.22
CA GLY A 62 -7.12 9.75 -4.78
C GLY A 62 -7.84 8.89 -5.84
N SER A 63 -7.25 7.78 -6.28
CA SER A 63 -7.90 6.85 -7.22
C SER A 63 -8.78 5.85 -6.49
N THR A 64 -9.58 5.12 -7.28
CA THR A 64 -10.60 4.23 -6.74
C THR A 64 -10.54 2.83 -7.35
N PHE A 65 -11.02 1.86 -6.59
CA PHE A 65 -11.29 0.50 -7.05
C PHE A 65 -12.65 0.02 -6.51
N ARG A 66 -13.23 -1.01 -7.10
CA ARG A 66 -14.53 -1.58 -6.72
C ARG A 66 -14.36 -2.82 -5.85
N GLN A 67 -15.36 -3.12 -5.01
CA GLN A 67 -15.33 -4.35 -4.24
C GLN A 67 -15.26 -5.60 -5.14
N SER A 68 -15.91 -5.56 -6.30
CA SER A 68 -15.82 -6.65 -7.27
C SER A 68 -14.41 -6.87 -7.81
N GLU A 69 -13.54 -5.86 -7.87
CA GLU A 69 -12.13 -6.02 -8.27
C GLU A 69 -11.30 -6.70 -7.18
N LEU A 70 -11.69 -6.50 -5.92
CA LEU A 70 -11.13 -7.20 -4.77
C LEU A 70 -11.57 -8.68 -4.74
N GLU A 71 -12.84 -8.96 -5.05
CA GLU A 71 -13.34 -10.34 -5.25
C GLU A 71 -12.62 -11.07 -6.39
N GLN A 72 -12.23 -10.35 -7.43
CA GLN A 72 -11.46 -10.87 -8.57
C GLN A 72 -9.94 -10.97 -8.29
N GLN A 73 -9.50 -10.65 -7.07
CA GLN A 73 -8.08 -10.67 -6.67
C GLN A 73 -7.18 -9.74 -7.51
N LEU A 74 -7.73 -8.64 -8.02
CA LEU A 74 -6.99 -7.67 -8.83
C LEU A 74 -6.28 -6.61 -7.99
N ILE A 75 -6.58 -6.53 -6.69
CA ILE A 75 -5.99 -5.56 -5.78
C ILE A 75 -4.77 -6.16 -5.09
N SER A 76 -3.65 -5.44 -5.12
CA SER A 76 -2.43 -5.84 -4.43
C SER A 76 -1.71 -4.63 -3.83
N PHE A 77 -0.79 -4.88 -2.90
CA PHE A 77 0.12 -3.89 -2.37
C PHE A 77 1.56 -4.28 -2.72
N ARG A 78 2.34 -3.34 -3.22
CA ARG A 78 3.77 -3.51 -3.47
C ARG A 78 4.58 -2.61 -2.53
N HIS A 79 5.44 -3.23 -1.74
CA HIS A 79 6.40 -2.51 -0.89
C HIS A 79 7.47 -1.84 -1.75
N ASP A 80 7.93 -0.65 -1.37
CA ASP A 80 8.87 0.16 -2.18
C ASP A 80 10.35 -0.24 -2.05
N GLY A 81 10.66 -1.20 -1.18
CA GLY A 81 12.02 -1.68 -0.89
C GLY A 81 12.79 -0.81 0.09
N SER A 82 12.11 0.08 0.81
CA SER A 82 12.71 0.77 1.97
C SER A 82 12.83 -0.16 3.19
N GLU A 83 13.81 0.11 4.04
CA GLU A 83 14.05 -0.66 5.28
C GLU A 83 13.02 -0.29 6.38
N THR A 84 11.73 -0.50 6.09
CA THR A 84 10.63 -0.28 7.02
C THR A 84 10.05 -1.60 7.50
N THR A 85 9.43 -1.57 8.69
CA THR A 85 8.79 -2.75 9.30
C THR A 85 7.27 -2.73 9.16
N SER A 86 6.72 -1.66 8.58
CA SER A 86 5.30 -1.45 8.41
C SER A 86 5.00 -0.58 7.21
N ALA A 87 3.90 -0.89 6.53
CA ALA A 87 3.33 -0.10 5.46
C ALA A 87 1.82 0.11 5.68
N SER A 88 1.23 1.08 5.00
CA SER A 88 -0.21 1.33 5.13
C SER A 88 -0.76 2.12 3.96
N PHE A 89 -2.07 2.07 3.80
CA PHE A 89 -2.81 3.09 3.07
C PHE A 89 -4.12 3.39 3.79
N THR A 90 -4.62 4.58 3.56
CA THR A 90 -5.92 5.04 4.05
C THR A 90 -6.97 4.80 2.97
N PHE A 91 -8.22 4.53 3.38
CA PHE A 91 -9.33 4.42 2.45
C PHE A 91 -10.67 4.87 3.02
N THR A 92 -11.59 5.20 2.13
CA THR A 92 -13.03 5.34 2.38
C THR A 92 -13.81 4.45 1.41
N VAL A 93 -15.06 4.14 1.74
CA VAL A 93 -15.96 3.38 0.85
C VAL A 93 -17.22 4.19 0.58
N SER A 94 -17.67 4.21 -0.67
CA SER A 94 -18.87 4.92 -1.12
C SER A 94 -19.83 3.95 -1.79
N ASP A 95 -21.13 4.10 -1.52
CA ASP A 95 -22.24 3.48 -2.28
C ASP A 95 -22.71 4.36 -3.47
N GLY A 96 -22.06 5.49 -3.69
CA GLY A 96 -22.44 6.51 -4.68
C GLY A 96 -23.24 7.68 -4.10
N SER A 97 -23.76 7.57 -2.88
CA SER A 97 -24.55 8.58 -2.16
C SER A 97 -23.95 8.93 -0.79
N LEU A 98 -23.66 7.93 0.04
CA LEU A 98 -23.04 8.03 1.35
C LEU A 98 -21.63 7.44 1.32
N VAL A 99 -20.77 7.98 2.19
CA VAL A 99 -19.37 7.58 2.30
C VAL A 99 -19.09 7.22 3.76
N THR A 100 -18.30 6.17 3.96
CA THR A 100 -17.82 5.77 5.29
C THR A 100 -16.94 6.84 5.90
N GLY A 101 -16.65 6.69 7.21
CA GLY A 101 -15.48 7.33 7.79
C GLY A 101 -14.17 6.84 7.15
N THR A 102 -13.07 7.46 7.57
CA THR A 102 -11.73 7.08 7.15
C THR A 102 -11.27 5.80 7.85
N HIS A 103 -10.75 4.84 7.08
CA HIS A 103 -10.16 3.60 7.56
C HIS A 103 -8.68 3.53 7.17
N VAL A 104 -7.89 2.77 7.92
CA VAL A 104 -6.47 2.54 7.62
C VAL A 104 -6.25 1.03 7.46
N PHE A 105 -5.80 0.61 6.29
CA PHE A 105 -5.33 -0.74 6.03
C PHE A 105 -3.85 -0.82 6.38
N ARG A 106 -3.47 -1.78 7.25
CA ARG A 106 -2.09 -1.90 7.77
C ARG A 106 -1.44 -3.15 7.21
N LEU A 107 -0.16 -3.03 6.88
CA LEU A 107 0.69 -4.14 6.50
C LEU A 107 1.92 -4.20 7.42
N ASN A 108 2.27 -5.41 7.83
CA ASN A 108 3.60 -5.70 8.37
C ASN A 108 4.56 -5.91 7.19
N VAL A 109 5.79 -5.45 7.35
CA VAL A 109 6.85 -5.67 6.35
C VAL A 109 7.85 -6.68 6.93
N SER A 110 8.00 -7.81 6.25
CA SER A 110 9.05 -8.80 6.54
C SER A 110 10.36 -8.31 5.92
N PRO A 111 11.39 -8.00 6.72
CA PRO A 111 12.65 -7.49 6.19
C PRO A 111 13.32 -8.51 5.28
N VAL A 112 13.94 -8.04 4.20
CA VAL A 112 14.75 -8.87 3.30
C VAL A 112 16.19 -8.41 3.44
N ASN A 113 17.09 -9.33 3.80
CA ASN A 113 18.48 -8.96 4.03
C ASN A 113 19.19 -8.63 2.70
N ASP A 114 19.28 -7.35 2.40
CA ASP A 114 20.10 -6.84 1.32
C ASP A 114 21.55 -6.65 1.80
N GLY A 115 22.52 -7.05 0.97
CA GLY A 115 23.94 -6.89 1.30
C GLY A 115 24.31 -5.41 1.56
N PRO A 116 25.46 -5.12 2.20
CA PRO A 116 25.79 -3.75 2.59
C PRO A 116 25.81 -2.79 1.38
N ILE A 117 24.97 -1.75 1.40
CA ILE A 117 25.00 -0.68 0.41
C ILE A 117 26.22 0.23 0.71
N VAL A 118 27.25 0.16 -0.12
CA VAL A 118 28.44 1.03 -0.01
C VAL A 118 28.11 2.42 -0.59
N THR A 119 27.57 3.31 0.24
CA THR A 119 27.33 4.71 -0.13
C THR A 119 28.47 5.61 0.38
N ARG A 120 29.71 5.42 -0.10
CA ARG A 120 30.77 6.43 0.05
C ARG A 120 31.92 6.25 -0.93
N ASN A 121 31.88 6.99 -2.04
CA ASN A 121 33.11 7.43 -2.72
C ASN A 121 33.37 8.86 -2.26
N ALA A 122 33.78 9.05 -1.01
CA ALA A 122 34.40 10.31 -0.63
C ALA A 122 35.76 10.32 -1.33
N GLY A 123 35.86 11.11 -2.41
CA GLY A 123 37.08 11.23 -3.21
C GLY A 123 38.29 11.45 -2.30
N LEU A 124 39.21 10.50 -2.34
CA LEU A 124 40.49 10.58 -1.67
C LEU A 124 41.37 11.52 -2.51
N THR A 125 41.49 12.80 -2.14
CA THR A 125 42.61 13.62 -2.60
C THR A 125 43.83 13.22 -1.78
N VAL A 126 44.74 12.47 -2.38
CA VAL A 126 46.07 12.23 -1.85
C VAL A 126 46.90 13.48 -2.14
N ASP A 127 47.28 14.23 -1.10
CA ASP A 127 48.37 15.20 -1.24
C ASP A 127 49.70 14.42 -1.22
N GLU A 128 50.30 14.28 -2.40
CA GLU A 128 51.66 13.77 -2.52
C GLU A 128 52.67 14.83 -2.07
N GLY A 129 53.27 14.60 -0.90
CA GLY A 129 54.71 14.78 -0.68
C GLY A 129 55.23 16.21 -0.55
N ALA A 130 55.48 16.61 0.69
CA ALA A 130 56.49 17.62 1.00
C ALA A 130 57.83 17.22 0.38
N ARG A 131 58.42 18.13 -0.41
CA ARG A 131 59.86 18.13 -0.69
C ARG A 131 60.50 19.17 0.20
N GLU A 132 61.22 18.72 1.21
CA GLU A 132 62.31 19.49 1.80
C GLU A 132 63.48 19.50 0.83
N THR A 133 63.89 20.69 0.37
CA THR A 133 65.28 21.13 0.12
C THR A 133 65.30 22.64 -0.01
#